data_AF-A0A1R1PVZ1-F1
#
_entry.id   AF-A0A1R1PVZ1-F1
#
_cell.length_a   1.000
_cell.length_b   1.000
_cell.length_c   1.000
_cell.angle_alpha   90.00
_cell.angle_beta   90.00
_cell.angle_gamma   90.00
#
_symmetry.space_group_name_H-M   'P 1'
#
loop_
_entity.id
_entity.type
_entity.pdbx_description
1 polymer ?
#
loop_
_entity_poly.entity_id
_entity_poly.type
_entity_poly.pdbx_seq_one_letter_code
_entity_poly.pdbx_strand_id
1 'polypeptide(L)'
;MEVLSGKYIRHIEDSALLIQVVQVLFLFPVQSPSNVKDTWFPKGNVMKNVDVVFALLEQRVREYTSQNTAASGLFGKGIADEERAKDIPLICILGRCVAANDDVRQDVYHRLFSDRDYHELPEKGDSVRATITKIIGSPVQNDYSQLLGDLVLVVCNSDINSFVKNIGFGNASGYLNSRKLSFDHNSVSSSTLFVKAASTSEQIISNVNDFDVVTGAIQDNADIEKELAAMTEEEKEREAEKLFVLFEKLNKTGIIRTQFDFRNP
;
A
#
# COMPACT_ATOMS: atom_id res chain seq x y z
N MET A 1 21.02 21.35 -25.22
CA MET A 1 20.76 20.42 -24.10
C MET A 1 20.53 21.12 -22.75
N GLU A 2 20.46 22.46 -22.68
CA GLU A 2 20.10 23.20 -21.45
C GLU A 2 18.60 23.43 -21.25
N VAL A 3 17.76 23.06 -22.24
CA VAL A 3 16.34 23.42 -22.27
C VAL A 3 15.46 22.56 -21.36
N LEU A 4 15.95 21.41 -20.87
CA LEU A 4 15.20 20.53 -19.95
C LEU A 4 15.55 20.74 -18.47
N SER A 5 16.34 21.77 -18.14
CA SER A 5 16.78 22.04 -16.76
C SER A 5 15.68 22.72 -15.94
N GLY A 6 15.00 21.98 -15.06
CA GLY A 6 14.37 22.40 -13.77
C GLY A 6 13.43 23.62 -13.70
N LYS A 7 13.24 24.35 -14.80
CA LYS A 7 12.41 25.55 -14.99
C LYS A 7 11.08 25.18 -15.64
N TYR A 8 11.07 24.23 -16.58
CA TYR A 8 9.83 23.80 -17.24
C TYR A 8 8.89 23.06 -16.29
N ILE A 9 9.39 22.25 -15.36
CA ILE A 9 8.54 21.51 -14.42
C ILE A 9 7.68 22.46 -13.55
N ARG A 10 8.10 23.70 -13.30
CA ARG A 10 7.36 24.68 -12.49
C ARG A 10 6.23 25.41 -13.22
N HIS A 11 6.17 25.35 -14.55
CA HIS A 11 5.22 26.14 -15.36
C HIS A 11 4.27 25.29 -16.21
N ILE A 12 4.25 23.98 -16.00
CA ILE A 12 3.34 23.10 -16.73
C ILE A 12 2.11 22.92 -15.85
N GLU A 13 1.11 23.79 -16.07
CA GLU A 13 -0.24 23.64 -15.50
C GLU A 13 -1.02 22.48 -16.17
N ASP A 14 -0.52 21.98 -17.30
CA ASP A 14 -1.14 20.90 -18.07
C ASP A 14 -0.57 19.53 -17.67
N SER A 15 -1.37 18.74 -16.94
CA SER A 15 -1.00 17.39 -16.49
C SER A 15 -0.57 16.48 -17.66
N ALA A 16 -1.09 16.70 -18.87
CA ALA A 16 -0.72 15.92 -20.05
C ALA A 16 0.73 16.15 -20.49
N LEU A 17 1.21 17.40 -20.43
CA LEU A 17 2.58 17.73 -20.84
C LEU A 17 3.59 17.27 -19.77
N LEU A 18 3.22 17.32 -18.49
CA LEU A 18 4.04 16.72 -17.42
C LEU A 18 4.22 15.21 -17.63
N ILE A 19 3.18 14.48 -18.01
CA ILE A 19 3.28 13.05 -18.29
C ILE A 19 4.24 12.76 -19.45
N GLN A 20 4.19 13.56 -20.52
CA GLN A 20 5.13 13.41 -21.64
C GLN A 20 6.58 13.68 -21.20
N VAL A 21 6.80 14.70 -20.36
CA VAL A 21 8.12 14.98 -19.78
C VAL A 21 8.60 13.80 -18.93
N VAL A 22 7.74 13.23 -18.09
CA VAL A 22 8.04 12.05 -17.27
C VAL A 22 8.39 10.85 -18.16
N GLN A 23 7.66 10.62 -19.25
CA GLN A 23 7.98 9.55 -20.21
C GLN A 23 9.36 9.71 -20.85
N VAL A 24 9.72 10.93 -21.25
CA VAL A 24 11.06 11.23 -21.77
C VAL A 24 12.12 11.05 -20.69
N LEU A 25 11.86 11.56 -19.48
CA LEU A 25 12.77 11.44 -18.35
C LEU A 25 13.03 9.98 -17.96
N PHE A 26 12.06 9.08 -18.15
CA PHE A 26 12.20 7.65 -17.84
C PHE A 26 13.28 6.95 -18.68
N LEU A 27 13.59 7.50 -19.86
CA LEU A 27 14.69 7.05 -20.72
C LEU A 27 16.06 7.37 -20.12
N PHE A 28 16.14 8.31 -19.18
CA PHE A 28 17.38 8.68 -18.53
C PHE A 28 17.59 7.88 -17.23
N PRO A 29 18.78 7.29 -17.05
CA PRO A 29 19.12 6.63 -15.80
C PRO A 29 19.31 7.63 -14.66
N VAL A 30 18.70 7.37 -13.51
CA VAL A 30 18.86 8.19 -12.29
C VAL A 30 20.25 8.03 -11.66
N GLN A 31 20.89 6.87 -11.87
CA GLN A 31 22.19 6.50 -11.28
C GLN A 31 23.39 6.62 -12.24
N SER A 32 23.18 7.06 -13.49
CA SER A 32 24.27 7.31 -14.47
C SER A 32 24.61 8.82 -14.51
N PRO A 33 25.72 9.25 -15.15
CA PRO A 33 26.78 10.09 -14.58
C PRO A 33 26.33 11.36 -13.82
N SER A 34 27.22 11.91 -12.98
CA SER A 34 26.94 13.04 -12.06
C SER A 34 26.22 14.23 -12.71
N ASN A 35 26.42 14.46 -14.01
CA ASN A 35 25.73 15.45 -14.83
C ASN A 35 24.21 15.23 -14.93
N VAL A 36 23.74 13.98 -14.98
CA VAL A 36 22.31 13.64 -15.01
C VAL A 36 21.75 13.57 -13.59
N LYS A 37 22.56 13.16 -12.60
CA LYS A 37 22.16 13.15 -11.19
C LYS A 37 21.73 14.53 -10.68
N ASP A 38 22.46 15.59 -11.07
CA ASP A 38 22.11 16.99 -10.74
C ASP A 38 20.75 17.43 -11.33
N THR A 39 20.28 16.75 -12.39
CA THR A 39 18.95 17.01 -12.99
C THR A 39 17.85 16.46 -12.10
N TRP A 40 18.04 15.28 -11.52
CA TRP A 40 17.08 14.65 -10.61
C TRP A 40 17.12 15.24 -9.21
N PHE A 41 18.33 15.57 -8.73
CA PHE A 41 18.60 16.11 -7.40
C PHE A 41 19.35 17.44 -7.48
N PRO A 42 18.63 18.57 -7.65
CA PRO A 42 19.25 19.89 -7.74
C PRO A 42 20.06 20.22 -6.47
N LYS A 43 21.28 20.76 -6.64
CA LYS A 43 22.23 21.07 -5.53
C LYS A 43 21.68 21.96 -4.42
N GLY A 44 20.64 22.75 -4.67
CA GLY A 44 20.00 23.61 -3.66
C GLY A 44 18.81 22.98 -2.94
N ASN A 45 18.07 22.08 -3.60
CA ASN A 45 16.94 21.38 -3.01
C ASN A 45 16.76 20.04 -3.73
N VAL A 46 17.19 18.98 -3.05
CA VAL A 46 17.14 17.59 -3.51
C VAL A 46 15.69 17.14 -3.76
N MET A 47 14.74 17.64 -2.97
CA MET A 47 13.33 17.21 -3.00
C MET A 47 12.53 17.91 -4.11
N LYS A 48 12.97 19.07 -4.60
CA LYS A 48 12.18 19.91 -5.52
C LYS A 48 11.52 19.15 -6.68
N ASN A 49 12.27 18.27 -7.36
CA ASN A 49 11.73 17.51 -8.49
C ASN A 49 10.95 16.27 -8.03
N VAL A 50 11.37 15.66 -6.93
CA VAL A 50 10.66 14.55 -6.27
C VAL A 50 9.27 15.00 -5.83
N ASP A 51 9.15 16.20 -5.25
CA ASP A 51 7.89 16.79 -4.80
C ASP A 51 6.86 16.85 -5.92
N VAL A 52 7.30 17.28 -7.12
CA VAL A 52 6.41 17.39 -8.28
C VAL A 52 6.02 16.01 -8.81
N VAL A 53 6.99 15.08 -8.88
CA VAL A 53 6.73 13.70 -9.30
C VAL A 53 5.77 13.00 -8.33
N PHE A 54 5.98 13.18 -7.03
CA PHE A 54 5.13 12.61 -5.99
C PHE A 54 3.73 13.22 -6.04
N ALA A 55 3.59 14.56 -6.11
CA ALA A 55 2.29 15.22 -6.23
C ALA A 55 1.51 14.76 -7.48
N LEU A 56 2.21 14.56 -8.61
CA LEU A 56 1.59 13.99 -9.80
C LEU A 56 1.12 12.55 -9.55
N LEU A 57 1.93 11.70 -8.90
CA LEU A 57 1.50 10.34 -8.55
C LEU A 57 0.25 10.37 -7.67
N GLU A 58 0.22 11.22 -6.65
CA GLU A 58 -0.95 11.34 -5.80
C GLU A 58 -2.21 11.74 -6.57
N GLN A 59 -2.10 12.68 -7.52
CA GLN A 59 -3.20 13.08 -8.37
C GLN A 59 -3.74 11.88 -9.18
N ARG A 60 -2.84 11.13 -9.84
CA ARG A 60 -3.21 9.99 -10.70
C ARG A 60 -3.82 8.84 -9.89
N VAL A 61 -3.28 8.59 -8.70
CA VAL A 61 -3.83 7.61 -7.76
C VAL A 61 -5.23 8.03 -7.28
N ARG A 62 -5.48 9.31 -7.01
CA ARG A 62 -6.82 9.80 -6.63
C ARG A 62 -7.83 9.69 -7.78
N GLU A 63 -7.40 9.96 -9.02
CA GLU A 63 -8.21 9.77 -10.23
C GLU A 63 -8.66 8.30 -10.39
N TYR A 64 -7.82 7.34 -10.00
CA TYR A 64 -8.17 5.91 -10.00
C TYR A 64 -9.40 5.60 -9.13
N THR A 65 -9.48 6.14 -7.91
CA THR A 65 -10.60 5.87 -6.99
C THR A 65 -11.92 6.41 -7.54
N SER A 66 -11.94 7.66 -8.00
CA SER A 66 -13.16 8.36 -8.46
C SER A 66 -13.84 7.70 -9.65
N GLN A 67 -13.07 7.04 -10.51
CA GLN A 67 -13.59 6.43 -11.74
C GLN A 67 -14.01 4.96 -11.53
N ASN A 68 -13.38 4.25 -10.59
CA ASN A 68 -13.75 2.86 -10.28
C ASN A 68 -15.06 2.77 -9.48
N THR A 69 -15.36 3.76 -8.63
CA THR A 69 -16.68 3.90 -7.99
C THR A 69 -17.79 4.19 -9.00
N ALA A 70 -17.52 4.96 -10.06
CA ALA A 70 -18.47 5.19 -11.15
C ALA A 70 -18.71 3.93 -12.02
N ALA A 71 -17.76 3.00 -12.05
CA ALA A 71 -17.82 1.76 -12.81
C ALA A 71 -18.44 0.57 -12.02
N SER A 72 -18.96 0.77 -10.81
CA SER A 72 -19.47 -0.32 -9.94
C SER A 72 -20.79 -1.00 -10.41
N GLY A 73 -21.18 -0.85 -11.68
CA GLY A 73 -22.14 -1.77 -12.32
C GLY A 73 -21.45 -3.08 -12.66
N LEU A 74 -22.17 -4.21 -12.61
CA LEU A 74 -21.69 -5.60 -12.78
C LEU A 74 -20.76 -5.89 -14.00
N PHE A 75 -20.63 -4.95 -14.94
CA PHE A 75 -19.80 -5.01 -16.15
C PHE A 75 -19.09 -3.69 -16.45
N GLY A 76 -18.76 -2.91 -15.42
CA GLY A 76 -18.00 -1.68 -15.60
C GLY A 76 -16.66 -1.98 -16.24
N LYS A 77 -16.46 -1.51 -17.48
CA LYS A 77 -15.12 -1.32 -18.03
C LYS A 77 -14.41 -0.36 -17.08
N GLY A 78 -13.67 -0.89 -16.11
CA GLY A 78 -12.64 -0.13 -15.42
C GLY A 78 -11.72 0.51 -16.46
N ILE A 79 -11.02 1.57 -16.08
CA ILE A 79 -10.00 2.23 -16.91
C ILE A 79 -9.24 1.18 -17.70
N ALA A 80 -9.24 1.28 -19.04
CA ALA A 80 -8.53 0.33 -19.89
C ALA A 80 -7.08 0.28 -19.42
N ASP A 81 -6.50 -0.92 -19.28
CA ASP A 81 -5.15 -1.09 -18.76
C ASP A 81 -4.11 -0.24 -19.52
N GLU A 82 -4.41 0.17 -20.76
CA GLU A 82 -3.66 1.13 -21.56
C GLU A 82 -3.52 2.53 -20.93
N GLU A 83 -4.56 3.07 -20.29
CA GLU A 83 -4.48 4.38 -19.65
C GLU A 83 -3.70 4.30 -18.33
N ARG A 84 -3.80 3.17 -17.63
CA ARG A 84 -3.00 2.86 -16.43
C ARG A 84 -1.52 2.69 -16.79
N ALA A 85 -1.22 2.12 -17.95
CA ALA A 85 0.15 1.94 -18.42
C ALA A 85 0.89 3.27 -18.62
N LYS A 86 0.18 4.39 -18.84
CA LYS A 86 0.79 5.72 -18.99
C LYS A 86 1.47 6.21 -17.70
N ASP A 87 1.05 5.69 -16.55
CA ASP A 87 1.57 6.08 -15.24
C ASP A 87 2.75 5.19 -14.79
N ILE A 88 3.05 4.09 -15.51
CA ILE A 88 4.19 3.20 -15.21
C ILE A 88 5.53 3.96 -15.17
N PRO A 89 5.87 4.83 -16.14
CA PRO A 89 7.11 5.61 -16.10
C PRO A 89 7.20 6.50 -14.86
N LEU A 90 6.08 7.06 -14.40
CA LEU A 90 6.01 7.92 -13.22
C LEU A 90 6.38 7.14 -11.96
N ILE A 91 5.75 5.98 -11.75
CA ILE A 91 6.03 5.12 -10.59
C ILE A 91 7.47 4.64 -10.62
N CYS A 92 7.98 4.24 -11.79
CA CYS A 92 9.37 3.81 -11.93
C CYS A 92 10.38 4.92 -11.63
N ILE A 93 10.13 6.15 -12.10
CA ILE A 93 11.02 7.29 -11.82
C ILE A 93 11.07 7.55 -10.31
N LEU A 94 9.91 7.60 -9.65
CA LEU A 94 9.86 7.82 -8.21
C LEU A 94 10.60 6.70 -7.47
N GLY A 95 10.36 5.44 -7.83
CA GLY A 95 11.06 4.29 -7.25
C GLY A 95 12.58 4.37 -7.44
N ARG A 96 13.05 4.79 -8.63
CA ARG A 96 14.49 5.01 -8.88
C ARG A 96 15.05 6.17 -8.05
N CYS A 97 14.30 7.26 -7.86
CA CYS A 97 14.71 8.39 -7.03
C CYS A 97 14.84 7.98 -5.56
N VAL A 98 13.84 7.25 -5.04
CA VAL A 98 13.81 6.68 -3.69
C VAL A 98 14.98 5.71 -3.49
N ALA A 99 15.25 4.83 -4.45
CA ALA A 99 16.37 3.90 -4.37
C ALA A 99 17.76 4.57 -4.48
N ALA A 100 17.84 5.75 -5.09
CA ALA A 100 19.11 6.46 -5.31
C ALA A 100 19.51 7.42 -4.18
N ASN A 101 18.57 7.80 -3.29
CA ASN A 101 18.82 8.77 -2.23
C ASN A 101 18.00 8.44 -0.97
N ASP A 102 18.68 8.18 0.14
CA ASP A 102 18.08 7.87 1.44
C ASP A 102 17.20 9.00 2.00
N ASP A 103 17.60 10.26 1.85
CA ASP A 103 16.81 11.40 2.32
C ASP A 103 15.46 11.46 1.59
N VAL A 104 15.49 11.17 0.28
CA VAL A 104 14.29 11.11 -0.56
C VAL A 104 13.40 9.95 -0.14
N ARG A 105 14.00 8.78 0.14
CA ARG A 105 13.24 7.63 0.65
C ARG A 105 12.54 7.94 1.97
N GLN A 106 13.26 8.54 2.92
CA GLN A 106 12.70 8.88 4.22
C GLN A 106 11.58 9.91 4.11
N ASP A 107 11.73 10.93 3.28
CA ASP A 107 10.69 11.94 3.03
C ASP A 107 9.43 11.30 2.41
N VAL A 108 9.58 10.49 1.36
CA VAL A 108 8.45 9.78 0.73
C VAL A 108 7.79 8.80 1.71
N TYR A 109 8.57 8.08 2.52
CA TYR A 109 8.05 7.20 3.57
C TYR A 109 7.21 8.01 4.58
N HIS A 110 7.72 9.16 5.02
CA HIS A 110 7.03 10.01 5.97
C HIS A 110 5.70 10.53 5.38
N ARG A 111 5.69 10.98 4.11
CA ARG A 111 4.47 11.45 3.44
C ARG A 111 3.41 10.37 3.27
N LEU A 112 3.82 9.12 3.05
CA LEU A 112 2.88 8.02 2.86
C LEU A 112 2.36 7.43 4.16
N PHE A 113 3.16 7.39 5.24
CA PHE A 113 2.83 6.57 6.42
C PHE A 113 2.83 7.31 7.76
N SER A 114 3.27 8.56 7.83
CA SER A 114 3.39 9.25 9.13
C SER A 114 2.07 9.66 9.78
N ASP A 115 1.02 9.86 8.97
CA ASP A 115 -0.33 10.18 9.38
C ASP A 115 -1.21 8.93 9.55
N ARG A 116 -0.60 7.73 9.50
CA ARG A 116 -1.35 6.48 9.58
C ARG A 116 -1.94 6.26 10.97
N ASP A 117 -3.27 6.27 11.02
CA ASP A 117 -4.02 5.71 12.13
C ASP A 117 -3.99 4.18 12.05
N TYR A 118 -3.57 3.54 13.14
CA TYR A 118 -3.48 2.09 13.26
C TYR A 118 -4.77 1.48 13.80
N HIS A 119 -5.73 2.26 14.30
CA HIS A 119 -7.05 1.76 14.73
C HIS A 119 -8.03 1.58 13.55
N GLU A 120 -7.66 2.05 12.35
CA GLU A 120 -8.42 1.82 11.13
C GLU A 120 -7.70 0.86 10.18
N LEU A 121 -8.49 0.15 9.36
CA LEU A 121 -7.94 -0.68 8.29
C LEU A 121 -7.10 0.17 7.32
N PRO A 122 -5.96 -0.35 6.85
CA PRO A 122 -5.03 0.42 6.05
C PRO A 122 -5.61 0.88 4.71
N GLU A 123 -6.56 0.15 4.15
CA GLU A 123 -7.30 0.50 2.93
C GLU A 123 -8.47 1.45 3.18
N LYS A 124 -8.82 1.78 4.42
CA LYS A 124 -9.97 2.66 4.71
C LYS A 124 -9.60 4.15 4.52
N GLY A 125 -10.56 4.92 4.00
CA GLY A 125 -10.42 6.37 3.77
C GLY A 125 -9.98 6.76 2.36
N ASP A 126 -9.67 8.04 2.19
CA ASP A 126 -9.37 8.70 0.90
C ASP A 126 -7.92 9.22 0.80
N SER A 127 -7.08 8.86 1.76
CA SER A 127 -5.65 9.18 1.70
C SER A 127 -4.97 8.45 0.53
N VAL A 128 -3.87 9.01 0.04
CA VAL A 128 -3.06 8.38 -1.03
C VAL A 128 -2.61 6.98 -0.59
N ARG A 129 -2.18 6.84 0.67
CA ARG A 129 -1.86 5.56 1.31
C ARG A 129 -3.01 4.56 1.21
N ALA A 130 -4.21 4.95 1.61
CA ALA A 130 -5.38 4.08 1.59
C ALA A 130 -5.70 3.64 0.16
N THR A 131 -5.67 4.56 -0.80
CA THR A 131 -5.91 4.23 -2.21
C THR A 131 -4.85 3.30 -2.79
N ILE A 132 -3.55 3.56 -2.53
CA ILE A 132 -2.47 2.65 -2.94
C ILE A 132 -2.68 1.25 -2.32
N THR A 133 -3.06 1.20 -1.04
CA THR A 133 -3.35 -0.06 -0.33
C THR A 133 -4.52 -0.81 -0.99
N LYS A 134 -5.62 -0.13 -1.35
CA LYS A 134 -6.73 -0.74 -2.12
C LYS A 134 -6.27 -1.30 -3.46
N ILE A 135 -5.42 -0.57 -4.18
CA ILE A 135 -4.92 -0.99 -5.51
C ILE A 135 -4.04 -2.24 -5.37
N ILE A 136 -3.12 -2.24 -4.40
CA ILE A 136 -2.24 -3.38 -4.11
C ILE A 136 -3.04 -4.58 -3.63
N GLY A 137 -4.06 -4.38 -2.79
CA GLY A 137 -4.92 -5.43 -2.25
C GLY A 137 -5.98 -5.98 -3.22
N SER A 138 -6.01 -5.50 -4.47
CA SER A 138 -6.96 -5.99 -5.48
C SER A 138 -6.78 -7.50 -5.72
N PRO A 139 -7.85 -8.31 -5.71
CA PRO A 139 -7.77 -9.74 -6.03
C PRO A 139 -7.23 -10.00 -7.44
N VAL A 140 -7.50 -9.09 -8.38
CA VAL A 140 -6.98 -9.14 -9.74
C VAL A 140 -5.75 -8.23 -9.80
N GLN A 141 -4.58 -8.87 -9.77
CA GLN A 141 -3.28 -8.21 -9.90
C GLN A 141 -2.99 -7.89 -11.37
N ASN A 142 -2.45 -6.71 -11.62
CA ASN A 142 -1.99 -6.25 -12.92
C ASN A 142 -0.64 -5.53 -12.77
N ASP A 143 0.03 -5.21 -13.87
CA ASP A 143 1.36 -4.60 -13.83
C ASP A 143 1.39 -3.29 -13.02
N TYR A 144 0.29 -2.52 -13.04
CA TYR A 144 0.17 -1.27 -12.29
C TYR A 144 0.13 -1.49 -10.77
N SER A 145 -0.72 -2.40 -10.28
CA SER A 145 -0.82 -2.74 -8.86
C SER A 145 0.48 -3.38 -8.34
N GLN A 146 1.11 -4.23 -9.15
CA GLN A 146 2.40 -4.83 -8.85
C GLN A 146 3.50 -3.77 -8.74
N LEU A 147 3.53 -2.79 -9.64
CA LEU A 147 4.54 -1.74 -9.64
C LEU A 147 4.35 -0.75 -8.47
N LEU A 148 3.11 -0.49 -8.06
CA LEU A 148 2.84 0.26 -6.82
C LEU A 148 3.32 -0.51 -5.59
N GLY A 149 3.13 -1.83 -5.56
CA GLY A 149 3.71 -2.70 -4.54
C GLY A 149 5.23 -2.58 -4.48
N ASP A 150 5.91 -2.63 -5.64
CA ASP A 150 7.37 -2.45 -5.72
C ASP A 150 7.81 -1.08 -5.22
N LEU A 151 7.10 -0.02 -5.61
CA LEU A 151 7.39 1.34 -5.13
C LEU A 151 7.31 1.40 -3.60
N VAL A 152 6.21 0.90 -3.01
CA VAL A 152 6.03 0.95 -1.56
C VAL A 152 7.05 0.08 -0.84
N LEU A 153 7.42 -1.08 -1.39
CA LEU A 153 8.47 -1.92 -0.83
C LEU A 153 9.83 -1.22 -0.84
N VAL A 154 10.18 -0.54 -1.92
CA VAL A 154 11.41 0.28 -2.01
C VAL A 154 11.37 1.46 -1.03
N VAL A 155 10.21 2.10 -0.85
CA VAL A 155 10.01 3.15 0.17
C VAL A 155 10.20 2.59 1.59
N CYS A 156 9.75 1.36 1.84
CA CYS A 156 9.99 0.61 3.09
C CYS A 156 11.42 0.06 3.21
N ASN A 157 12.39 0.57 2.44
CA ASN A 157 13.77 0.10 2.44
C ASN A 157 13.92 -1.39 2.12
N SER A 158 13.03 -1.92 1.28
CA SER A 158 12.93 -3.34 0.96
C SER A 158 12.73 -4.26 2.16
N ASP A 159 12.25 -3.73 3.29
CA ASP A 159 11.86 -4.50 4.46
C ASP A 159 10.39 -4.93 4.34
N ILE A 160 10.19 -6.24 4.22
CA ILE A 160 8.85 -6.85 4.13
C ILE A 160 8.07 -6.62 5.42
N ASN A 161 8.74 -6.55 6.57
CA ASN A 161 8.07 -6.34 7.85
C ASN A 161 7.49 -4.94 7.94
N SER A 162 8.26 -3.91 7.60
CA SER A 162 7.76 -2.53 7.46
C SER A 162 6.66 -2.43 6.40
N PHE A 163 6.78 -3.13 5.27
CA PHE A 163 5.76 -3.14 4.23
C PHE A 163 4.42 -3.72 4.75
N VAL A 164 4.46 -4.92 5.33
CA VAL A 164 3.28 -5.60 5.88
C VAL A 164 2.70 -4.84 7.05
N LYS A 165 3.56 -4.28 7.94
CA LYS A 165 3.11 -3.41 9.01
C LYS A 165 2.24 -2.30 8.47
N ASN A 166 2.65 -1.64 7.38
CA ASN A 166 2.00 -0.46 6.79
C ASN A 166 0.75 -0.72 5.93
N ILE A 167 0.70 -1.86 5.24
CA ILE A 167 -0.37 -2.20 4.29
C ILE A 167 -1.31 -3.31 4.80
N GLY A 168 -0.89 -4.09 5.80
CA GLY A 168 -1.57 -5.30 6.25
C GLY A 168 -1.26 -6.50 5.36
N PHE A 169 -1.04 -7.67 5.97
CA PHE A 169 -0.69 -8.88 5.22
C PHE A 169 -1.81 -9.32 4.28
N GLY A 170 -3.08 -9.15 4.65
CA GLY A 170 -4.22 -9.47 3.81
C GLY A 170 -4.14 -8.77 2.46
N ASN A 171 -3.91 -7.45 2.47
CA ASN A 171 -3.72 -6.64 1.26
C ASN A 171 -2.40 -6.96 0.55
N ALA A 172 -1.32 -7.24 1.29
CA ALA A 172 -0.01 -7.54 0.73
C ALA A 172 0.11 -8.92 0.08
N SER A 173 -0.72 -9.89 0.51
CA SER A 173 -0.56 -11.31 0.20
C SER A 173 -0.47 -11.62 -1.31
N GLY A 174 -1.34 -11.00 -2.11
CA GLY A 174 -1.35 -11.15 -3.57
C GLY A 174 -0.06 -10.66 -4.22
N TYR A 175 0.44 -9.50 -3.76
CA TYR A 175 1.70 -8.92 -4.22
C TYR A 175 2.93 -9.73 -3.77
N LEU A 176 2.97 -10.19 -2.51
CA LEU A 176 4.08 -10.99 -2.02
C LEU A 176 4.18 -12.32 -2.77
N ASN A 177 3.04 -12.96 -3.05
CA ASN A 177 3.00 -14.20 -3.81
C ASN A 177 3.46 -14.02 -5.26
N SER A 178 3.01 -12.96 -5.96
CA SER A 178 3.43 -12.69 -7.34
C SER A 178 4.93 -12.37 -7.46
N ARG A 179 5.52 -11.73 -6.43
CA ARG A 179 6.95 -11.45 -6.34
C ARG A 179 7.77 -12.59 -5.71
N LYS A 180 7.12 -13.69 -5.29
CA LYS A 180 7.75 -14.84 -4.60
C LYS A 180 8.51 -14.43 -3.34
N LEU A 181 8.00 -13.42 -2.64
CA LEU A 181 8.55 -12.95 -1.37
C LEU A 181 7.92 -13.72 -0.22
N SER A 182 8.75 -14.30 0.64
CA SER A 182 8.28 -14.99 1.83
C SER A 182 8.19 -14.02 3.00
N PHE A 183 7.11 -14.10 3.76
CA PHE A 183 6.89 -13.32 4.96
C PHE A 183 6.81 -14.27 6.16
N ASP A 184 7.62 -14.01 7.19
CA ASP A 184 7.55 -14.72 8.46
C ASP A 184 6.63 -13.96 9.41
N HIS A 185 5.45 -14.52 9.66
CA HIS A 185 4.43 -13.94 10.53
C HIS A 185 4.94 -13.64 11.94
N ASN A 186 5.92 -14.40 12.45
CA ASN A 186 6.45 -14.24 13.80
C ASN A 186 7.37 -13.01 13.95
N SER A 187 7.85 -12.46 12.83
CA SER A 187 8.85 -11.37 12.85
C SER A 187 8.23 -10.00 13.12
N VAL A 188 6.97 -9.77 12.74
CA VAL A 188 6.25 -8.51 12.99
C VAL A 188 5.69 -8.45 14.42
N SER A 189 5.24 -9.58 14.97
CA SER A 189 4.78 -9.67 16.37
C SER A 189 5.90 -9.48 17.41
N SER A 190 7.17 -9.47 16.98
CA SER A 190 8.32 -9.26 17.87
C SER A 190 8.85 -7.82 17.85
N SER A 191 8.35 -6.97 16.94
CA SER A 191 8.77 -5.57 16.85
C SER A 191 7.83 -4.69 17.67
N THR A 192 8.36 -4.00 18.67
CA THR A 192 7.63 -2.95 19.40
C THR A 192 7.11 -1.91 18.41
N LEU A 193 5.78 -1.84 18.26
CA LEU A 193 5.15 -0.78 17.47
C LEU A 193 5.29 0.56 18.22
N PHE A 194 6.29 1.36 17.85
CA PHE A 194 6.30 2.77 18.19
C PHE A 194 5.33 3.50 17.24
N VAL A 195 4.10 3.76 17.70
CA VAL A 195 3.17 4.68 17.03
C VAL A 195 3.38 6.06 17.64
N LYS A 196 3.85 7.02 16.84
CA LYS A 196 3.99 8.41 17.27
C LYS A 196 2.64 9.11 17.05
N ALA A 197 1.73 9.00 18.02
CA ALA A 197 0.44 9.68 17.96
C ALA A 197 0.66 11.21 17.86
N ALA A 198 -0.13 11.87 17.01
CA ALA A 198 -0.01 13.30 16.66
C ALA A 198 -0.44 14.28 17.76
N SER A 199 -0.34 13.91 19.04
CA SER A 199 -0.51 14.84 20.15
C SER A 199 0.49 14.50 21.25
N THR A 200 1.04 15.55 21.87
CA THR A 200 2.16 15.55 22.81
C THR A 200 1.94 14.60 24.00
N SER A 201 2.22 13.32 23.81
CA SER A 201 2.44 12.28 24.82
C SER A 201 2.87 11.03 24.06
N GLU A 202 4.12 10.60 24.24
CA GLU A 202 4.59 9.30 23.74
C GLU A 202 3.84 8.19 24.49
N GLN A 203 2.67 7.80 23.99
CA GLN A 203 2.02 6.58 24.45
C GLN A 203 2.75 5.40 23.81
N ILE A 204 3.63 4.79 24.61
CA ILE A 204 4.16 3.46 24.31
C ILE A 204 2.95 2.53 24.28
N ILE A 205 2.60 2.00 23.09
CA ILE A 205 1.67 0.89 22.99
C ILE A 205 2.39 -0.30 23.61
N SER A 206 2.15 -0.52 24.91
CA SER A 206 2.87 -1.51 25.72
C SER A 206 2.47 -2.95 25.39
N ASN A 207 1.43 -3.15 24.59
CA ASN A 207 0.92 -4.46 24.25
C ASN A 207 0.99 -4.67 22.73
N VAL A 208 2.05 -5.36 22.29
CA VAL A 208 2.18 -5.89 20.92
C VAL A 208 1.06 -6.91 20.60
N ASN A 209 0.26 -7.30 21.59
CA ASN A 209 -0.82 -8.28 21.46
C ASN A 209 -2.05 -7.78 20.67
N ASP A 210 -2.22 -6.47 20.49
CA ASP A 210 -3.45 -5.94 19.89
C ASP A 210 -3.29 -5.60 18.39
N PHE A 211 -2.06 -5.60 17.85
CA PHE A 211 -1.83 -5.38 16.42
C PHE A 211 -1.99 -6.68 15.63
N ASP A 212 -3.03 -6.75 14.80
CA ASP A 212 -3.23 -7.86 13.88
C ASP A 212 -2.44 -7.62 12.58
N VAL A 213 -1.47 -8.49 12.33
CA VAL A 213 -0.62 -8.46 11.13
C VAL A 213 -1.42 -8.70 9.85
N VAL A 214 -2.52 -9.47 9.93
CA VAL A 214 -3.39 -9.77 8.78
C VAL A 214 -4.08 -8.50 8.31
N THR A 215 -4.80 -7.84 9.20
CA THR A 215 -5.48 -6.58 8.87
C THR A 215 -4.53 -5.40 8.79
N GLY A 216 -3.37 -5.46 9.43
CA GLY A 216 -2.48 -4.32 9.60
C GLY A 216 -3.10 -3.24 10.49
N ALA A 217 -4.03 -3.59 11.38
CA ALA A 217 -4.69 -2.66 12.28
C ALA A 217 -4.63 -3.19 13.72
N ILE A 218 -4.78 -2.28 14.67
CA ILE A 218 -4.98 -2.59 16.07
C ILE A 218 -6.46 -2.94 16.24
N GLN A 219 -6.74 -4.15 16.71
CA GLN A 219 -8.09 -4.59 17.04
C GLN A 219 -8.28 -4.56 18.54
N ASP A 220 -9.33 -3.88 18.99
CA ASP A 220 -9.80 -3.95 20.37
C ASP A 220 -10.50 -5.30 20.59
N ASN A 221 -9.70 -6.34 20.85
CA ASN A 221 -10.18 -7.71 21.08
C ASN A 221 -11.21 -7.79 22.23
N ALA A 222 -11.21 -6.81 23.14
CA ALA A 222 -12.16 -6.71 24.24
C ALA A 222 -13.62 -6.62 23.79
N ASP A 223 -13.90 -5.95 22.66
CA ASP A 223 -15.27 -5.85 22.14
C ASP A 223 -15.74 -7.17 21.53
N ILE A 224 -14.85 -7.89 20.83
CA ILE A 224 -15.13 -9.21 20.26
C ILE A 224 -15.38 -10.22 21.39
N GLU A 225 -14.54 -10.25 22.41
CA GLU A 225 -14.73 -11.14 23.57
C GLU A 225 -16.03 -10.86 24.30
N LYS A 226 -16.41 -9.60 24.44
CA LYS A 226 -17.67 -9.18 25.06
C LYS A 226 -18.88 -9.61 24.22
N GLU A 227 -18.81 -9.51 22.90
CA GLU A 227 -19.86 -9.96 22.00
C GLU A 227 -20.02 -11.49 22.05
N LEU A 228 -18.92 -12.25 22.01
CA LEU A 228 -18.95 -13.72 22.18
C LEU A 228 -19.48 -14.16 23.54
N ALA A 229 -19.18 -13.40 24.61
CA ALA A 229 -19.68 -13.68 25.96
C ALA A 229 -21.17 -13.34 26.11
N ALA A 230 -21.71 -12.42 25.30
CA ALA A 230 -23.11 -12.03 25.32
C ALA A 230 -24.03 -13.00 24.55
N MET A 231 -23.50 -13.80 23.63
CA MET A 231 -24.28 -14.78 22.84
C MET A 231 -24.79 -15.93 23.71
N THR A 232 -26.07 -16.31 23.54
CA THR A 232 -26.63 -17.49 24.22
C THR A 232 -26.12 -18.79 23.59
N GLU A 233 -26.29 -19.91 24.29
CA GLU A 233 -25.82 -21.22 23.78
C GLU A 233 -26.55 -21.61 22.49
N GLU A 234 -27.85 -21.35 22.39
CA GLU A 234 -28.62 -21.60 21.17
C GLU A 234 -28.19 -20.71 20.00
N GLU A 235 -27.70 -19.49 20.27
CA GLU A 235 -27.13 -18.61 19.24
C GLU A 235 -25.77 -19.12 18.77
N LYS A 236 -24.91 -19.55 19.69
CA LYS A 236 -23.61 -20.16 19.36
C LYS A 236 -23.77 -21.40 18.50
N GLU A 237 -24.72 -22.29 18.82
CA GLU A 237 -24.98 -23.50 18.05
C GLU A 237 -25.47 -23.15 16.62
N ARG A 238 -26.34 -22.14 16.48
CA ARG A 238 -26.81 -21.67 15.17
C ARG A 238 -25.69 -21.06 14.32
N GLU A 239 -24.79 -20.28 14.91
CA GLU A 239 -23.63 -19.74 14.18
C GLU A 239 -22.63 -20.84 13.81
N ALA A 240 -22.41 -21.83 14.68
CA ALA A 240 -21.58 -22.99 14.39
C ALA A 240 -22.14 -23.82 13.21
N GLU A 241 -23.46 -24.03 13.13
CA GLU A 241 -24.11 -24.68 12.00
C GLU A 241 -23.90 -23.91 10.69
N LYS A 242 -24.06 -22.58 10.71
CA LYS A 242 -23.81 -21.73 9.53
C LYS A 242 -22.36 -21.85 9.05
N LEU A 243 -21.40 -21.79 9.97
CA LEU A 243 -19.98 -21.95 9.67
C LEU A 243 -19.68 -23.33 9.07
N PHE A 244 -20.25 -24.39 9.65
CA PHE A 244 -20.09 -25.75 9.13
C PHE A 244 -20.55 -25.87 7.67
N VAL A 245 -21.72 -25.32 7.35
CA VAL A 245 -22.24 -25.30 5.97
C VAL A 245 -21.32 -24.51 5.03
N LEU A 246 -20.75 -23.40 5.49
CA LEU A 246 -19.84 -22.59 4.67
C LEU A 246 -18.53 -23.34 4.35
N PHE A 247 -17.95 -24.01 5.34
CA PHE A 247 -16.78 -24.86 5.15
C PHE A 247 -17.05 -26.06 4.23
N GLU A 248 -18.22 -26.71 4.37
CA GLU A 248 -18.60 -27.82 3.48
C GLU A 248 -18.71 -27.32 2.02
N LYS A 249 -19.30 -26.13 1.80
CA LYS A 249 -19.35 -25.48 0.48
C LYS A 249 -17.95 -25.17 -0.05
N LEU A 250 -17.06 -24.62 0.78
CA LEU A 250 -15.69 -24.34 0.39
C LEU A 250 -14.93 -25.63 0.01
N ASN A 251 -15.05 -26.69 0.82
CA ASN A 251 -14.45 -27.99 0.52
C ASN A 251 -14.98 -28.59 -0.80
N LYS A 252 -16.28 -28.40 -1.10
CA LYS A 252 -16.89 -28.82 -2.37
C LYS A 252 -16.33 -28.05 -3.58
N THR A 253 -15.96 -26.77 -3.42
CA THR A 253 -15.30 -26.00 -4.50
C THR A 253 -13.88 -26.45 -4.79
N GLY A 254 -13.25 -27.22 -3.89
CA GLY A 254 -11.94 -27.85 -4.13
C GLY A 254 -10.74 -26.91 -4.05
N ILE A 255 -10.95 -25.61 -3.81
CA ILE A 255 -9.90 -24.58 -3.72
C ILE A 255 -9.15 -24.68 -2.37
N ILE A 256 -9.86 -25.03 -1.30
CA ILE A 256 -9.31 -25.16 0.05
C ILE A 256 -9.82 -26.48 0.64
N ARG A 257 -8.96 -27.22 1.35
CA ARG A 257 -9.34 -28.39 2.15
C ARG A 257 -9.20 -28.05 3.62
N THR A 258 -10.33 -27.95 4.29
CA THR A 258 -10.40 -27.73 5.75
C THR A 258 -10.81 -29.03 6.43
N GLN A 259 -10.08 -29.41 7.48
CA GLN A 259 -10.39 -30.56 8.35
C GLN A 259 -10.65 -30.03 9.76
N PHE A 260 -11.81 -30.39 10.32
CA PHE A 260 -12.18 -29.95 11.67
C PHE A 260 -11.52 -30.85 12.71
N ASP A 261 -10.85 -30.25 13.69
CA ASP A 261 -10.44 -30.92 14.93
C ASP A 261 -11.31 -30.37 16.07
N PHE A 262 -12.40 -31.06 16.39
CA PHE A 262 -13.28 -30.72 17.52
C PHE A 262 -12.78 -31.33 18.84
N ARG A 263 -11.46 -31.33 19.08
CA ARG A 263 -10.94 -31.70 20.40
C ARG A 263 -11.32 -30.61 21.40
N ASN A 264 -12.26 -30.97 22.26
CA ASN A 264 -12.64 -30.22 23.45
C ASN A 264 -11.40 -30.11 24.37
N PRO A 265 -10.91 -28.90 24.73
CA PRO A 265 -9.98 -28.75 25.84
C PRO A 265 -10.65 -29.06 27.19
#